data_AF-A0A1L7VA72-F1
#
_entry.id   AF-A0A1L7VA72-F1
#
_cell.length_a   1.000
_cell.length_b   1.000
_cell.length_c   1.000
_cell.angle_alpha   90.00
_cell.angle_beta   90.00
_cell.angle_gamma   90.00
#
_symmetry.space_group_name_H-M   'P 1'
#
loop_
_entity.id
_entity.type
_entity.pdbx_description
1 polymer ?
#
loop_
_entity_poly.entity_id
_entity_poly.type
_entity_poly.pdbx_seq_one_letter_code
_entity_poly.pdbx_strand_id
1 'polypeptide(L)'
;MSFIQNSLTIGDYSIRCVLFLFEIAGLLAVFFGIPSSFIYFAWFTQQHLSPAINSSDGSTLQSRETFITLVFNAGYSLIVIWGSMPYYSLRGSLSHRFRTCTAAIFLLNSVVLTVLDLRLELFMRIWWFHFESRDQMYLAKHCQAMAVLFCVLLGLGLLLLQLLVSYTMAYGTPKTPGVLKQMLVDLKRLLEYYRIGRLAESDDSPETQKIMDSEVLP
;
A
#
# COMPACT_ATOMS: atom_id res chain seq x y z
N MET A 1 5.27 17.86 -39.63
CA MET A 1 6.04 17.69 -38.38
C MET A 1 5.25 18.00 -37.10
N SER A 2 4.29 18.94 -37.09
CA SER A 2 3.49 19.28 -35.89
C SER A 2 2.50 18.19 -35.41
N PHE A 3 1.99 17.34 -36.30
CA PHE A 3 0.96 16.34 -35.96
C PHE A 3 1.51 15.14 -35.16
N ILE A 4 2.71 14.67 -35.49
CA ILE A 4 3.38 13.53 -34.83
C ILE A 4 3.83 13.92 -33.41
N GLN A 5 4.29 15.16 -33.24
CA GLN A 5 4.70 15.68 -31.93
C GLN A 5 3.49 15.90 -31.01
N ASN A 6 2.34 16.28 -31.56
CA ASN A 6 1.07 16.33 -30.83
C ASN A 6 0.55 14.94 -30.43
N SER A 7 0.66 13.91 -31.28
CA SER A 7 0.22 12.56 -30.92
C SER A 7 1.09 11.91 -29.84
N LEU A 8 2.40 12.16 -29.84
CA LEU A 8 3.34 11.64 -28.84
C LEU A 8 3.15 12.31 -27.47
N THR A 9 2.84 13.61 -27.46
CA THR A 9 2.45 14.32 -26.23
C THR A 9 1.10 13.84 -25.72
N ILE A 10 0.09 13.70 -26.57
CA ILE A 10 -1.24 13.18 -26.18
C ILE A 10 -1.11 11.77 -25.57
N GLY A 11 -0.30 10.89 -26.16
CA GLY A 11 -0.03 9.55 -25.62
C GLY A 11 0.64 9.57 -24.23
N ASP A 12 1.64 10.44 -24.02
CA ASP A 12 2.27 10.60 -22.70
C ASP A 12 1.29 11.18 -21.66
N TYR A 13 0.42 12.11 -22.06
CA TYR A 13 -0.65 12.63 -21.20
C TYR A 13 -1.69 11.56 -20.87
N SER A 14 -2.07 10.70 -21.82
CA SER A 14 -2.99 9.59 -21.58
C SER A 14 -2.39 8.56 -20.61
N ILE A 15 -1.12 8.18 -20.77
CA ILE A 15 -0.44 7.26 -19.86
C ILE A 15 -0.34 7.84 -18.45
N ARG A 16 0.03 9.12 -18.32
CA ARG A 16 0.05 9.83 -17.02
C ARG A 16 -1.34 9.91 -16.39
N CYS A 17 -2.39 10.17 -17.18
CA CYS A 17 -3.76 10.15 -16.70
C CYS A 17 -4.17 8.76 -16.19
N VAL A 18 -3.83 7.69 -16.91
CA VAL A 18 -4.13 6.32 -16.50
C VAL A 18 -3.37 5.96 -15.21
N LEU A 19 -2.08 6.27 -15.12
CA LEU A 19 -1.28 6.09 -13.90
C LEU A 19 -1.88 6.87 -12.72
N PHE A 20 -2.31 8.11 -12.95
CA PHE A 20 -2.94 8.95 -11.92
C PHE A 20 -4.29 8.36 -11.46
N LEU A 21 -5.09 7.79 -12.37
CA LEU A 21 -6.32 7.10 -12.02
C LEU A 21 -6.05 5.84 -11.19
N PHE A 22 -5.00 5.07 -11.51
CA PHE A 22 -4.58 3.92 -10.70
C PHE A 22 -4.08 4.36 -9.32
N GLU A 23 -3.34 5.46 -9.24
CA GLU A 23 -2.87 6.03 -7.97
C GLU A 23 -4.06 6.49 -7.10
N ILE A 24 -5.04 7.19 -7.69
CA ILE A 24 -6.29 7.58 -7.00
C ILE A 24 -7.06 6.34 -6.54
N ALA A 25 -7.23 5.34 -7.39
CA ALA A 25 -7.95 4.12 -7.04
C ALA A 25 -7.25 3.35 -5.91
N GLY A 26 -5.91 3.27 -5.96
CA GLY A 26 -5.09 2.69 -4.89
C GLY A 26 -5.23 3.47 -3.58
N LEU A 27 -5.17 4.80 -3.65
CA LEU A 27 -5.38 5.67 -2.49
C LEU A 27 -6.79 5.49 -1.92
N LEU A 28 -7.84 5.47 -2.74
CA LEU A 28 -9.21 5.20 -2.28
C LEU A 28 -9.33 3.83 -1.60
N ALA A 29 -8.72 2.79 -2.17
CA ALA A 29 -8.71 1.46 -1.58
C ALA A 29 -7.98 1.43 -0.23
N VAL A 30 -6.88 2.16 -0.09
CA VAL A 30 -6.18 2.28 1.20
C VAL A 30 -6.98 3.11 2.20
N PHE A 31 -7.50 4.26 1.79
CA PHE A 31 -8.16 5.23 2.67
C PHE A 31 -9.54 4.77 3.15
N PHE A 32 -10.30 4.11 2.28
CA PHE A 32 -11.66 3.67 2.57
C PHE A 32 -11.77 2.14 2.58
N GLY A 33 -11.12 1.45 1.64
CA GLY A 33 -11.21 0.00 1.53
C GLY A 33 -10.73 -0.71 2.79
N ILE A 34 -9.52 -0.41 3.28
CA ILE A 34 -8.95 -1.09 4.46
C ILE A 34 -9.83 -0.88 5.72
N PRO A 35 -10.21 0.36 6.11
CA PRO A 35 -11.10 0.55 7.24
C PRO A 35 -12.48 -0.09 7.06
N SER A 36 -13.07 0.02 5.86
CA SER A 36 -14.38 -0.57 5.56
C SER A 36 -14.36 -2.10 5.63
N SER A 37 -13.28 -2.74 5.18
CA SER A 37 -13.09 -4.19 5.31
C SER A 37 -13.07 -4.63 6.77
N PHE A 38 -12.34 -3.91 7.65
CA PHE A 38 -12.32 -4.23 9.08
C PHE A 38 -13.69 -4.05 9.74
N ILE A 39 -14.43 -2.98 9.40
CA ILE A 39 -15.79 -2.77 9.91
C ILE A 39 -16.72 -3.88 9.44
N TYR A 40 -16.67 -4.24 8.16
CA TYR A 40 -17.46 -5.34 7.61
C TYR A 40 -17.15 -6.66 8.32
N PHE A 41 -15.87 -6.98 8.52
CA PHE A 41 -15.47 -8.20 9.22
C PHE A 41 -15.83 -8.18 10.71
N ALA A 42 -15.77 -7.01 11.37
CA ALA A 42 -16.25 -6.89 12.74
C ALA A 42 -17.75 -7.20 12.83
N TRP A 43 -18.55 -6.60 11.93
CA TRP A 43 -19.99 -6.87 11.84
C TRP A 43 -20.27 -8.36 11.55
N PHE A 44 -19.57 -8.94 10.58
CA PHE A 44 -19.73 -10.36 10.21
C PHE A 44 -19.32 -11.28 11.37
N THR A 45 -18.25 -10.93 12.08
CA THR A 45 -17.80 -11.69 13.25
C THR A 45 -18.85 -11.69 14.34
N GLN A 46 -19.48 -10.54 14.59
CA GLN A 46 -20.51 -10.39 15.62
C GLN A 46 -21.82 -11.11 15.24
N GLN A 47 -22.26 -10.98 13.99
CA GLN A 47 -23.56 -11.49 13.54
C GLN A 47 -23.55 -12.96 13.14
N HIS A 48 -22.46 -13.45 12.55
CA HIS A 48 -22.41 -14.78 11.95
C HIS A 48 -21.41 -15.72 12.65
N LEU A 49 -20.16 -15.28 12.90
CA LEU A 49 -19.18 -16.16 13.56
C LEU A 49 -19.46 -16.37 15.04
N SER A 50 -19.74 -15.31 15.79
CA SER A 50 -19.98 -15.37 17.24
C SER A 50 -21.04 -16.41 17.61
N PRO A 51 -22.26 -16.39 17.04
CA PRO A 51 -23.26 -17.42 17.36
C PRO A 51 -22.84 -18.82 16.92
N ALA A 52 -22.15 -18.95 15.79
CA ALA A 52 -21.68 -20.25 15.29
C ALA A 52 -20.58 -20.86 16.19
N ILE A 53 -19.65 -20.05 16.70
CA ILE A 53 -18.56 -20.47 17.59
C ILE A 53 -19.10 -20.74 19.00
N ASN A 54 -20.00 -19.88 19.51
CA ASN A 54 -20.56 -20.02 20.84
C ASN A 54 -21.42 -21.28 20.98
N SER A 55 -22.10 -21.68 19.90
CA SER A 55 -22.88 -22.92 19.86
C SER A 55 -22.02 -24.16 19.67
N SER A 56 -20.83 -24.05 19.07
CA SER A 56 -19.98 -25.20 18.74
C SER A 56 -18.94 -25.54 19.81
N ASP A 57 -18.36 -24.53 20.46
CA ASP A 57 -17.14 -24.68 21.28
C ASP A 57 -17.20 -23.92 22.62
N GLY A 58 -18.28 -23.16 22.87
CA GLY A 58 -18.46 -22.38 24.11
C GLY A 58 -17.45 -21.24 24.30
N SER A 59 -16.57 -20.99 23.33
CA SER A 59 -15.44 -20.05 23.39
C SER A 59 -15.86 -18.59 23.11
N THR A 60 -16.82 -18.10 23.90
CA THR A 60 -17.35 -16.72 23.82
C THR A 60 -16.27 -15.64 23.95
N LEU A 61 -15.21 -15.94 24.72
CA LEU A 61 -14.09 -15.03 24.92
C LEU A 61 -13.31 -14.77 23.62
N GLN A 62 -13.08 -15.81 22.81
CA GLN A 62 -12.26 -15.72 21.60
C GLN A 62 -12.97 -14.92 20.49
N SER A 63 -14.28 -15.11 20.33
CA SER A 63 -15.07 -14.31 19.39
C SER A 63 -15.13 -12.84 19.81
N ARG A 64 -15.31 -12.57 21.11
CA ARG A 64 -15.33 -11.20 21.64
C ARG A 64 -13.98 -10.50 21.46
N GLU A 65 -12.88 -11.20 21.75
CA GLU A 65 -11.53 -10.69 21.53
C GLU A 65 -11.32 -10.33 20.05
N THR A 66 -11.67 -11.23 19.14
CA THR A 66 -11.54 -11.01 17.69
C THR A 66 -12.33 -9.78 17.23
N PHE A 67 -13.57 -9.62 17.71
CA PHE A 67 -14.38 -8.44 17.41
C PHE A 67 -13.71 -7.15 17.91
N ILE A 68 -13.24 -7.13 19.16
CA ILE A 68 -12.56 -5.96 19.74
C ILE A 68 -11.31 -5.60 18.93
N THR A 69 -10.50 -6.60 18.54
CA THR A 69 -9.30 -6.36 17.73
C THR A 69 -9.65 -5.82 16.34
N LEU A 70 -10.70 -6.34 15.68
CA LEU A 70 -11.14 -5.81 14.38
C LEU A 70 -11.62 -4.35 14.46
N VAL A 71 -12.37 -4.00 15.51
CA VAL A 71 -12.80 -2.62 15.75
C VAL A 71 -11.60 -1.71 16.05
N PHE A 72 -10.65 -2.19 16.85
CA PHE A 72 -9.42 -1.47 17.13
C PHE A 72 -8.60 -1.23 15.85
N ASN A 73 -8.45 -2.24 14.99
CA ASN A 73 -7.76 -2.13 13.71
C ASN A 73 -8.44 -1.14 12.76
N ALA A 74 -9.78 -1.13 12.70
CA ALA A 74 -10.53 -0.15 11.92
C ALA A 74 -10.28 1.28 12.39
N GLY A 75 -10.41 1.51 13.71
CA GLY A 75 -10.18 2.82 14.32
C GLY A 75 -8.74 3.30 14.17
N TYR A 76 -7.77 2.41 14.42
CA TYR A 76 -6.36 2.71 14.25
C TYR A 76 -6.04 3.05 12.79
N SER A 77 -6.53 2.25 11.83
CA SER A 77 -6.31 2.52 10.40
C SER A 77 -6.85 3.89 10.01
N LEU A 78 -8.05 4.25 10.46
CA LEU A 78 -8.61 5.59 10.26
C LEU A 78 -7.72 6.68 10.86
N ILE A 79 -7.28 6.52 12.12
CA ILE A 79 -6.42 7.51 12.78
C ILE A 79 -5.07 7.65 12.06
N VAL A 80 -4.47 6.56 11.59
CA VAL A 80 -3.19 6.61 10.88
C VAL A 80 -3.34 7.25 9.51
N ILE A 81 -4.31 6.78 8.74
CA ILE A 81 -4.57 7.28 7.38
C ILE A 81 -4.88 8.78 7.44
N TRP A 82 -5.84 9.18 8.27
CA TRP A 82 -6.28 10.57 8.35
C TRP A 82 -5.35 11.46 9.18
N GLY A 83 -4.75 10.93 10.24
CA GLY A 83 -3.81 11.65 11.10
C GLY A 83 -2.44 11.85 10.47
N SER A 84 -2.07 11.03 9.48
CA SER A 84 -0.84 11.23 8.72
C SER A 84 -0.85 12.57 7.96
N MET A 85 -1.99 12.97 7.38
CA MET A 85 -2.10 14.21 6.61
C MET A 85 -1.75 15.49 7.42
N PRO A 86 -2.41 15.79 8.55
CA PRO A 86 -2.07 16.96 9.35
C PRO A 86 -0.67 16.83 9.98
N TYR A 87 -0.25 15.61 10.33
CA TYR A 87 1.10 15.37 10.85
C TYR A 87 2.17 15.78 9.83
N TYR A 88 2.05 15.34 8.57
CA TYR A 88 3.00 15.71 7.52
C TYR A 88 2.96 17.20 7.18
N SER A 89 1.80 17.84 7.25
CA SER A 89 1.66 19.29 7.07
C SER A 89 2.33 20.10 8.18
N LEU A 90 2.26 19.63 9.42
CA LEU A 90 2.78 20.35 10.61
C LEU A 90 4.19 19.89 11.02
N ARG A 91 4.74 18.83 10.42
CA ARG A 91 6.04 18.27 10.82
C ARG A 91 7.18 19.28 10.79
N GLY A 92 7.08 20.30 9.93
CA GLY A 92 8.10 21.33 9.76
C GLY A 92 8.17 22.33 10.91
N SER A 93 7.05 22.56 11.61
CA SER A 93 6.96 23.47 12.75
C SER A 93 7.14 22.77 14.11
N LEU A 94 7.10 21.43 14.13
CA LEU A 94 7.22 20.63 15.35
C LEU A 94 8.69 20.46 15.79
N SER A 95 8.91 20.53 17.10
CA SER A 95 10.24 20.30 17.69
C SER A 95 10.75 18.87 17.39
N HIS A 96 12.08 18.71 17.33
CA HIS A 96 12.69 17.40 17.11
C HIS A 96 12.24 16.36 18.14
N ARG A 97 12.13 16.74 19.42
CA ARG A 97 11.69 15.84 20.50
C ARG A 97 10.27 15.33 20.26
N PHE A 98 9.37 16.22 19.84
CA PHE A 98 7.99 15.83 19.54
C PHE A 98 7.95 14.85 18.36
N ARG A 99 8.69 15.15 17.28
CA ARG A 99 8.76 14.26 16.11
C ARG A 99 9.28 12.87 16.44
N THR A 100 10.34 12.77 17.24
CA THR A 100 10.88 11.49 17.70
C THR A 100 9.89 10.73 18.58
N CYS A 101 9.20 11.43 19.49
CA CYS A 101 8.18 10.83 20.34
C CYS A 101 7.00 10.27 19.52
N THR A 102 6.46 11.06 18.57
CA THR A 102 5.37 10.60 17.69
C THR A 102 5.82 9.40 16.85
N ALA A 103 7.04 9.41 16.31
CA ALA A 103 7.57 8.29 15.56
C ALA A 103 7.72 7.03 16.43
N ALA A 104 8.21 7.15 17.67
CA ALA A 104 8.33 6.03 18.59
C ALA A 104 6.96 5.45 18.98
N ILE A 105 5.97 6.30 19.27
CA ILE A 105 4.58 5.86 19.54
C ILE A 105 4.02 5.14 18.32
N PHE A 106 4.21 5.69 17.13
CA PHE A 106 3.72 5.08 15.90
C PHE A 106 4.34 3.70 15.67
N LEU A 107 5.67 3.57 15.78
CA LEU A 107 6.39 2.31 15.65
C LEU A 107 5.92 1.28 16.69
N LEU A 108 5.78 1.69 17.96
CA LEU A 108 5.29 0.80 19.02
C LEU A 108 3.89 0.28 18.69
N ASN A 109 2.98 1.16 18.25
CA ASN A 109 1.64 0.76 17.83
C ASN A 109 1.66 -0.16 16.60
N SER A 110 2.50 0.12 15.60
CA SER A 110 2.67 -0.75 14.42
C SER A 110 3.11 -2.16 14.81
N VAL A 111 4.04 -2.30 15.77
CA VAL A 111 4.48 -3.62 16.26
C VAL A 111 3.33 -4.34 16.97
N VAL A 112 2.62 -3.65 17.86
CA VAL A 112 1.46 -4.23 18.57
C VAL A 112 0.41 -4.72 17.58
N LEU A 113 0.11 -3.92 16.55
CA LEU A 113 -0.86 -4.30 15.51
C LEU A 113 -0.39 -5.49 14.68
N THR A 114 0.88 -5.54 14.32
CA THR A 114 1.44 -6.68 13.59
C THR A 114 1.25 -7.98 14.39
N VAL A 115 1.47 -7.93 15.70
CA VAL A 115 1.25 -9.08 16.60
C VAL A 115 -0.24 -9.44 16.68
N LEU A 116 -1.13 -8.45 16.77
CA LEU A 116 -2.57 -8.67 16.77
C LEU A 116 -3.08 -9.25 15.45
N ASP A 117 -2.57 -8.75 14.32
CA ASP A 117 -2.92 -9.21 12.97
C ASP A 117 -2.48 -10.67 12.75
N LEU A 118 -1.25 -11.02 13.15
CA LEU A 118 -0.77 -12.41 13.12
C LEU A 118 -1.67 -13.32 13.97
N ARG A 119 -2.10 -12.85 15.14
CA ARG A 119 -2.98 -13.62 16.02
C ARG A 119 -4.38 -13.79 15.42
N LEU A 120 -4.94 -12.73 14.82
CA LEU A 120 -6.21 -12.81 14.10
C LEU A 120 -6.12 -13.77 12.92
N GLU A 121 -5.03 -13.71 12.16
CA GLU A 121 -4.81 -14.62 11.03
C GLU A 121 -4.82 -16.08 11.48
N LEU A 122 -4.12 -16.40 12.58
CA LEU A 122 -4.11 -17.74 13.16
C LEU A 122 -5.51 -18.19 13.60
N PHE A 123 -6.27 -17.33 14.27
CA PHE A 123 -7.65 -17.64 14.66
C PHE A 123 -8.55 -17.88 13.45
N MET A 124 -8.46 -17.04 12.42
CA MET A 124 -9.24 -17.21 11.19
C MET A 124 -8.90 -18.50 10.46
N ARG A 125 -7.62 -18.90 10.42
CA ARG A 125 -7.19 -20.19 9.85
C ARG A 125 -7.73 -21.38 10.65
N ILE A 126 -7.67 -21.33 11.99
CA ILE A 126 -8.20 -22.39 12.85
C ILE A 126 -9.72 -22.54 12.62
N TRP A 127 -10.44 -21.43 12.62
CA TRP A 127 -11.89 -21.44 12.39
C TRP A 127 -12.26 -21.88 10.98
N TRP A 128 -11.47 -21.53 9.97
CA TRP A 128 -11.65 -22.06 8.63
C TRP A 128 -11.59 -23.59 8.63
N PHE A 129 -10.54 -24.21 9.16
CA PHE A 129 -10.46 -25.68 9.24
C PHE A 129 -11.62 -26.29 10.05
N HIS A 130 -12.04 -25.62 11.13
CA HIS A 130 -13.16 -26.09 11.94
C HIS A 130 -14.50 -26.07 11.17
N PHE A 131 -14.79 -24.99 10.45
CA PHE A 131 -16.04 -24.87 9.69
C PHE A 131 -16.04 -25.71 8.42
N GLU A 132 -14.89 -25.90 7.79
CA GLU A 132 -14.73 -26.84 6.67
C GLU A 132 -15.03 -28.27 7.11
N SER A 133 -14.54 -28.66 8.29
CA SER A 133 -14.82 -29.98 8.88
C SER A 133 -16.29 -30.21 9.26
N ARG A 134 -17.09 -29.14 9.36
CA ARG A 134 -18.54 -29.20 9.68
C ARG A 134 -19.44 -28.94 8.47
N ASP A 135 -18.90 -28.97 7.25
CA ASP A 135 -19.61 -28.65 5.99
C ASP A 135 -20.25 -27.25 5.96
N GLN A 136 -19.83 -26.33 6.82
CA GLN A 136 -20.30 -24.95 6.84
C GLN A 136 -19.52 -24.07 5.87
N MET A 137 -19.62 -24.38 4.58
CA MET A 137 -18.82 -23.75 3.52
C MET A 137 -18.98 -22.24 3.41
N TYR A 138 -20.14 -21.68 3.78
CA TYR A 138 -20.36 -20.24 3.77
C TYR A 138 -19.47 -19.51 4.79
N LEU A 139 -19.39 -20.01 6.04
CA LEU A 139 -18.51 -19.44 7.07
C LEU A 139 -17.04 -19.70 6.75
N ALA A 140 -16.70 -20.91 6.31
CA ALA A 140 -15.34 -21.30 5.96
C ALA A 140 -14.73 -20.34 4.91
N LYS A 141 -15.46 -20.05 3.84
CA LYS A 141 -15.02 -19.12 2.79
C LYS A 141 -14.78 -17.69 3.30
N HIS A 142 -15.60 -17.21 4.24
CA HIS A 142 -15.42 -15.87 4.82
C HIS A 142 -14.21 -15.83 5.76
N CYS A 143 -14.00 -16.87 6.58
CA CYS A 143 -12.79 -17.01 7.39
C CYS A 143 -11.53 -17.07 6.52
N GLN A 144 -11.57 -17.81 5.42
CA GLN A 144 -10.49 -17.85 4.42
C GLN A 144 -10.22 -16.47 3.83
N ALA A 145 -11.26 -15.75 3.39
CA ALA A 145 -11.12 -14.41 2.83
C ALA A 145 -10.51 -13.42 3.84
N MET A 146 -10.92 -13.48 5.11
CA MET A 146 -10.32 -12.68 6.18
C MET A 146 -8.84 -13.01 6.37
N ALA A 147 -8.49 -14.30 6.47
CA ALA A 147 -7.09 -14.73 6.63
C ALA A 147 -6.20 -14.26 5.47
N VAL A 148 -6.72 -14.33 4.22
CA VAL A 148 -6.01 -13.82 3.04
C VAL A 148 -5.82 -12.30 3.10
N LEU A 149 -6.83 -11.53 3.53
CA LEU A 149 -6.67 -10.09 3.68
C LEU A 149 -5.56 -9.76 4.68
N PHE A 150 -5.55 -10.40 5.85
CA PHE A 150 -4.49 -10.19 6.85
C PHE A 150 -3.10 -10.56 6.32
N CYS A 151 -2.98 -11.68 5.60
CA CYS A 151 -1.72 -12.05 4.92
C CYS A 151 -1.24 -10.96 3.95
N VAL A 152 -2.15 -10.43 3.13
CA VAL A 152 -1.83 -9.38 2.15
C VAL A 152 -1.41 -8.09 2.84
N LEU A 153 -2.12 -7.69 3.90
CA LEU A 153 -1.78 -6.49 4.68
C LEU A 153 -0.43 -6.61 5.37
N LEU A 154 -0.14 -7.77 5.98
CA LEU A 154 1.18 -8.06 6.57
C LEU A 154 2.29 -8.04 5.51
N GLY A 155 2.06 -8.68 4.36
CA GLY A 155 2.99 -8.68 3.24
C GLY A 155 3.29 -7.27 2.72
N LEU A 156 2.25 -6.45 2.52
CA LEU A 156 2.39 -5.06 2.12
C LEU A 156 3.16 -4.25 3.17
N GLY A 157 2.86 -4.45 4.46
CA GLY A 157 3.57 -3.81 5.57
C GLY A 157 5.06 -4.16 5.59
N LEU A 158 5.40 -5.44 5.40
CA LEU A 158 6.79 -5.90 5.32
C LEU A 158 7.52 -5.34 4.09
N LEU A 159 6.85 -5.29 2.92
CA LEU A 159 7.40 -4.68 1.71
C LEU A 159 7.69 -3.19 1.92
N LEU A 160 6.77 -2.45 2.53
CA LEU A 160 6.96 -1.04 2.87
C LEU A 160 8.10 -0.85 3.86
N LEU A 161 8.22 -1.71 4.87
CA LEU A 161 9.33 -1.70 5.81
C LEU A 161 10.67 -1.96 5.11
N GLN A 162 10.72 -2.97 4.22
CA GLN A 162 11.91 -3.31 3.45
C GLN A 162 12.34 -2.16 2.53
N LEU A 163 11.39 -1.51 1.87
CA LEU A 163 11.63 -0.31 1.05
C LEU A 163 12.17 0.83 1.91
N LEU A 164 11.57 1.06 3.09
CA LEU A 164 12.02 2.09 4.02
C LEU A 164 13.46 1.82 4.51
N VAL A 165 13.76 0.59 4.94
CA VAL A 165 15.10 0.20 5.40
C VAL A 165 16.12 0.34 4.28
N SER A 166 15.82 -0.22 3.10
CA SER A 166 16.68 -0.13 1.92
C SER A 166 16.98 1.33 1.54
N TYR A 167 15.95 2.18 1.60
CA TYR A 167 16.10 3.62 1.37
C TYR A 167 16.98 4.30 2.42
N THR A 168 16.77 4.00 3.71
CA THR A 168 17.60 4.58 4.79
C THR A 168 19.05 4.10 4.76
N MET A 169 19.30 2.87 4.28
CA MET A 169 20.65 2.33 4.12
C MET A 169 21.36 2.92 2.89
N ALA A 170 20.64 3.14 1.79
CA ALA A 170 21.19 3.73 0.57
C ALA A 170 21.46 5.24 0.68
N TYR A 171 20.61 5.99 1.39
CA TYR A 171 20.64 7.45 1.42
C TYR A 171 20.95 8.07 2.79
N GLY A 172 21.14 7.24 3.83
CA GLY A 172 21.44 7.68 5.20
C GLY A 172 20.22 8.23 5.94
N THR A 173 20.29 8.24 7.29
CA THR A 173 19.20 8.75 8.15
C THR A 173 18.87 10.21 7.83
N PRO A 174 17.60 10.57 7.57
CA PRO A 174 17.25 11.92 7.12
C PRO A 174 17.34 12.93 8.26
N LYS A 175 18.42 13.71 8.28
CA LYS A 175 18.60 14.81 9.25
C LYS A 175 17.76 16.07 8.94
N THR A 176 16.97 16.11 7.86
CA THR A 176 16.21 17.32 7.47
C THR A 176 14.92 16.98 6.72
N PRO A 177 13.92 17.90 6.70
CA PRO A 177 12.61 17.71 6.08
C PRO A 177 12.63 17.69 4.54
N GLY A 178 13.77 17.36 3.94
CA GLY A 178 13.98 17.24 2.51
C GLY A 178 13.47 15.93 1.90
N VAL A 179 13.20 14.88 2.68
CA VAL A 179 12.92 13.51 2.17
C VAL A 179 11.85 13.45 1.08
N LEU A 180 10.71 14.11 1.27
CA LEU A 180 9.65 14.12 0.26
C LEU A 180 10.07 14.93 -0.98
N LYS A 181 10.79 16.03 -0.76
CA LYS A 181 11.33 16.91 -1.82
C LYS A 181 12.45 16.20 -2.59
N GLN A 182 13.23 15.36 -1.93
CA GLN A 182 14.34 14.59 -2.48
C GLN A 182 13.82 13.38 -3.26
N MET A 183 12.80 12.67 -2.73
CA MET A 183 12.08 11.65 -3.51
C MET A 183 11.39 12.26 -4.73
N LEU A 184 10.79 13.46 -4.62
CA LEU A 184 10.18 14.14 -5.77
C LEU A 184 11.24 14.60 -6.79
N VAL A 185 12.40 15.05 -6.33
CA VAL A 185 13.52 15.46 -7.20
C VAL A 185 14.18 14.24 -7.85
N ASP A 186 14.34 13.13 -7.15
CA ASP A 186 14.90 11.89 -7.70
C ASP A 186 13.91 11.21 -8.64
N LEU A 187 12.61 11.23 -8.34
CA LEU A 187 11.58 10.79 -9.27
C LEU A 187 11.55 11.67 -10.53
N LYS A 188 11.70 13.00 -10.37
CA LYS A 188 11.80 13.93 -11.50
C LYS A 188 13.05 13.69 -12.34
N ARG A 189 14.20 13.42 -11.71
CA ARG A 189 15.45 13.06 -12.39
C ARG A 189 15.36 11.72 -13.09
N LEU A 190 14.74 10.71 -12.48
CA LEU A 190 14.49 9.42 -13.12
C LEU A 190 13.56 9.58 -14.32
N LEU A 191 12.52 10.42 -14.22
CA LEU A 191 11.64 10.75 -15.34
C LEU A 191 12.37 11.51 -16.46
N GLU A 192 13.26 12.45 -16.11
CA GLU A 192 14.09 13.16 -17.09
C GLU A 192 15.11 12.23 -17.75
N TYR A 193 15.73 11.33 -16.99
CA TYR A 193 16.67 10.33 -17.53
C TYR A 193 15.95 9.33 -18.46
N TYR A 194 14.77 8.85 -18.08
CA TYR A 194 13.94 8.01 -18.95
C TYR A 194 13.46 8.76 -20.20
N ARG A 195 13.15 10.06 -20.09
CA ARG A 195 12.75 10.90 -21.22
C ARG A 195 13.91 11.17 -22.17
N ILE A 196 15.12 11.43 -21.65
CA ILE A 196 16.33 11.65 -22.45
C ILE A 196 16.80 10.33 -23.09
N GLY A 197 16.76 9.21 -22.36
CA GLY A 197 17.06 7.89 -22.90
C GLY A 197 16.12 7.50 -24.04
N ARG A 198 14.83 7.79 -23.90
CA ARG A 198 13.83 7.56 -24.97
C ARG A 198 13.98 8.52 -26.15
N LEU A 199 14.55 9.71 -25.96
CA LEU A 199 14.88 10.66 -27.03
C LEU A 199 16.17 10.26 -27.77
N ALA A 200 17.18 9.74 -27.06
CA ALA A 200 18.40 9.21 -27.66
C ALA A 200 18.12 7.94 -28.50
N GLU A 201 17.22 7.07 -28.02
CA GLU A 201 16.80 5.88 -28.76
C GLU A 201 15.86 6.20 -29.95
N SER A 202 15.30 7.42 -29.99
CA SER A 202 14.50 7.91 -31.12
C SER A 202 15.34 8.57 -32.22
N ASP A 203 16.60 8.91 -31.96
CA ASP A 203 17.51 9.54 -32.93
C ASP A 203 18.40 8.50 -33.64
N ASP A 204 18.49 7.28 -33.11
CA ASP A 204 19.14 6.11 -33.74
C ASP A 204 18.17 5.28 -34.61
N SER A 205 17.17 5.93 -35.23
CA SER A 205 16.37 5.32 -36.30
C SER A 205 17.20 5.27 -37.60
N PRO A 206 17.29 4.11 -38.29
CA PRO A 206 18.27 3.84 -39.37
C PRO A 206 17.98 4.54 -40.71
N GLU A 207 17.36 5.73 -40.72
CA GLU A 207 17.12 6.50 -41.95
C GLU A 207 18.25 7.48 -42.30
N THR A 208 19.13 7.83 -41.35
CA THR A 208 20.27 8.72 -41.61
C THR A 208 21.46 8.00 -42.26
N GLN A 209 21.51 6.66 -42.21
CA GLN A 209 22.53 5.87 -42.91
C GLN A 209 22.27 5.82 -44.43
N LYS A 210 21.01 5.98 -44.87
CA LYS A 210 20.64 5.86 -46.28
C LYS A 210 20.94 7.10 -47.12
N ILE A 211 21.17 8.25 -46.48
CA ILE A 211 21.53 9.50 -47.16
C ILE A 211 23.05 9.56 -47.38
N MET A 212 23.86 9.08 -46.44
CA MET A 212 25.32 9.02 -46.59
C MET A 212 25.80 7.98 -47.61
N ASP A 213 25.04 6.89 -47.83
CA ASP A 213 25.38 5.90 -48.87
C ASP A 213 24.91 6.29 -50.28
N SER A 214 24.11 7.37 -50.43
CA SER A 214 23.67 7.88 -51.74
C SER A 214 24.55 8.98 -52.32
N GLU A 215 25.50 9.50 -51.54
CA GLU A 215 26.39 10.59 -51.94
C GLU A 215 27.84 10.13 -52.19
N VAL A 216 28.08 8.80 -52.18
CA VAL A 216 29.38 8.20 -52.51
C VAL A 216 29.19 7.09 -53.54
N LEU A 217 28.88 7.45 -54.79
CA LEU A 217 29.32 6.68 -55.96
C LEU A 217 29.26 7.56 -57.23
N PRO A 218 30.41 7.88 -57.86
CA PRO A 218 30.45 8.30 -59.26
C PRO A 218 30.14 7.15 -60.23
#